data_AF-R7AFT0-F1
#
_entry.id   AF-R7AFT0-F1
#
_cell.length_a   1.000
_cell.length_b   1.000
_cell.length_c   1.000
_cell.angle_alpha   90.00
_cell.angle_beta   90.00
_cell.angle_gamma   90.00
#
_symmetry.space_group_name_H-M   'P 1'
#
loop_
_entity.id
_entity.type
_entity.pdbx_description
1 polymer ?
#
loop_
_entity_poly.entity_id
_entity_poly.type
_entity_poly.pdbx_seq_one_letter_code
_entity_poly.pdbx_strand_id
1 'polypeptide(L)'
;MTAGNATKVYGTSDPSFEATVEGLVPADATNTSLIQYSIAREAGEDVGTYAIIAAGDEIQGNYKVTYAPGTLTIVPQSIDPNDPTQPTDPADPTTDPNQPVYNNAQVNNPENVVYNAQSQQQPIEVTDSEGNIIDPSNYTVDYTEAVNAGTVTVTITGQGNYAGSVTRTYQITPAPVTITVNDATKVAGAADPAFTGQVTEGQIYNNELGDITFTRTNGDQATGTYADVLTANYAANSNYAVTVVPGTFTITAAPAPAPAPAPTPAPAPAPAPATPAAAPAAPAATPAAPAVVIPDEENPLAAPDQEIADDENPLAAFDHEECWVHWFMIAGIILTIIYGAAVVLRRTRNTKHIDKMEKDLIGTTDESTVTVGSAHHSHA
;
A
#
# COMPACT_ATOMS: atom_id res chain seq x y z
N MET A 1 -38.02 -41.32 26.08
CA MET A 1 -36.68 -40.72 26.24
C MET A 1 -36.58 -39.57 25.26
N THR A 2 -36.10 -38.42 25.71
CA THR A 2 -36.02 -37.21 24.90
C THR A 2 -34.59 -36.67 24.97
N ALA A 3 -33.94 -36.49 23.82
CA ALA A 3 -32.67 -35.78 23.78
C ALA A 3 -32.89 -34.29 24.10
N GLY A 4 -32.00 -33.71 24.90
CA GLY A 4 -32.02 -32.29 25.24
C GLY A 4 -31.62 -31.41 24.06
N ASN A 5 -31.99 -30.13 24.14
CA ASN A 5 -31.50 -29.12 23.21
C ASN A 5 -30.15 -28.57 23.69
N ALA A 6 -29.33 -28.09 22.76
CA ALA A 6 -28.04 -27.49 23.04
C ALA A 6 -27.74 -26.34 22.07
N THR A 7 -26.81 -25.48 22.46
CA THR A 7 -26.34 -24.36 21.63
C THR A 7 -24.82 -24.30 21.67
N LYS A 8 -24.20 -23.92 20.54
CA LYS A 8 -22.77 -23.61 20.44
C LYS A 8 -22.54 -22.41 19.52
N VAL A 9 -21.37 -21.79 19.64
CA VAL A 9 -20.92 -20.74 18.72
C VAL A 9 -20.21 -21.41 17.54
N TYR A 10 -20.33 -20.84 16.35
CA TYR A 10 -19.54 -21.29 15.21
C TYR A 10 -18.05 -21.38 15.55
N GLY A 11 -17.38 -22.42 15.06
CA GLY A 11 -15.95 -22.65 15.31
C GLY A 11 -15.60 -23.27 16.68
N THR A 12 -16.55 -23.38 17.62
CA THR A 12 -16.28 -24.03 18.92
C THR A 12 -16.56 -25.54 18.87
N SER A 13 -15.97 -26.30 19.79
CA SER A 13 -16.30 -27.72 19.95
C SER A 13 -17.75 -27.92 20.39
N ASP A 14 -18.31 -29.11 20.10
CA ASP A 14 -19.65 -29.46 20.55
C ASP A 14 -19.76 -29.51 22.08
N PRO A 15 -20.91 -29.10 22.65
CA PRO A 15 -21.19 -29.28 24.06
C PRO A 15 -21.48 -30.76 24.36
N SER A 16 -21.51 -31.12 25.64
CA SER A 16 -22.06 -32.41 26.05
C SER A 16 -23.56 -32.47 25.78
N PHE A 17 -24.03 -33.53 25.11
CA PHE A 17 -25.45 -33.76 24.91
C PHE A 17 -26.05 -34.58 26.06
N GLU A 18 -27.19 -34.13 26.55
CA GLU A 18 -27.95 -34.79 27.61
C GLU A 18 -29.27 -35.36 27.06
N ALA A 19 -29.86 -36.30 27.80
CA ALA A 19 -31.19 -36.81 27.50
C ALA A 19 -31.95 -37.16 28.77
N THR A 20 -33.28 -37.02 28.73
CA THR A 20 -34.17 -37.35 29.84
C THR A 20 -34.90 -38.66 29.56
N VAL A 21 -34.98 -39.51 30.59
CA VAL A 21 -35.76 -40.75 30.58
C VAL A 21 -36.96 -40.56 31.51
N GLU A 22 -38.16 -40.62 30.95
CA GLU A 22 -39.42 -40.51 31.68
C GLU A 22 -40.26 -41.77 31.50
N GLY A 23 -41.22 -41.99 32.40
CA GLY A 23 -42.15 -43.12 32.34
C GLY A 23 -41.68 -44.41 33.04
N LEU A 24 -40.57 -44.37 33.78
CA LEU A 24 -40.14 -45.47 34.65
C LEU A 24 -41.06 -45.60 35.87
N VAL A 25 -41.28 -46.82 36.37
CA VAL A 25 -41.97 -46.99 37.65
C VAL A 25 -41.10 -46.48 38.81
N PRO A 26 -41.67 -46.02 39.94
CA PRO A 26 -40.89 -45.39 41.01
C PRO A 26 -39.75 -46.25 41.58
N ALA A 27 -39.92 -47.58 41.59
CA ALA A 27 -38.89 -48.52 42.06
C ALA A 27 -37.64 -48.55 41.15
N ASP A 28 -37.78 -48.16 39.89
CA ASP A 28 -36.75 -48.23 38.85
C ASP A 28 -36.14 -46.84 38.54
N ALA A 29 -36.73 -45.75 39.05
CA ALA A 29 -36.39 -44.37 38.68
C ALA A 29 -34.96 -43.94 39.03
N THR A 30 -34.29 -44.61 39.97
CA THR A 30 -32.89 -44.32 40.35
C THR A 30 -31.87 -45.19 39.61
N ASN A 31 -32.33 -46.15 38.80
CA ASN A 31 -31.45 -47.05 38.05
C ASN A 31 -31.15 -46.48 36.65
N THR A 32 -30.09 -45.69 36.56
CA THR A 32 -29.65 -45.02 35.33
C THR A 32 -29.12 -45.97 34.25
N SER A 33 -28.93 -47.25 34.55
CA SER A 33 -28.46 -48.28 33.60
C SER A 33 -29.58 -49.17 33.05
N LEU A 34 -30.83 -48.88 33.44
CA LEU A 34 -31.99 -49.68 33.00
C LEU A 34 -32.35 -49.45 31.54
N ILE A 35 -32.20 -48.20 31.08
CA ILE A 35 -32.40 -47.79 29.69
C ILE A 35 -31.05 -47.40 29.11
N GLN A 36 -30.55 -48.22 28.21
CA GLN A 36 -29.33 -47.98 27.45
C GLN A 36 -29.67 -47.24 26.16
N TYR A 37 -28.86 -46.24 25.83
CA TYR A 37 -29.04 -45.42 24.64
C TYR A 37 -27.70 -44.85 24.16
N SER A 38 -27.68 -44.41 22.92
CA SER A 38 -26.65 -43.55 22.35
C SER A 38 -27.25 -42.20 21.96
N ILE A 39 -26.42 -41.17 21.99
CA ILE A 39 -26.75 -39.85 21.47
C ILE A 39 -25.77 -39.55 20.34
N ALA A 40 -26.29 -39.13 19.21
CA ALA A 40 -25.54 -38.59 18.09
C ALA A 40 -26.23 -37.31 17.62
N ARG A 41 -25.55 -36.50 16.81
CA ARG A 41 -26.18 -35.39 16.11
C ARG A 41 -26.05 -35.54 14.61
N GLU A 42 -26.88 -34.81 13.89
CA GLU A 42 -26.72 -34.58 12.46
C GLU A 42 -25.37 -33.88 12.16
N ALA A 43 -24.78 -34.24 11.02
CA ALA A 43 -23.51 -33.66 10.57
C ALA A 43 -23.70 -32.24 10.03
N GLY A 44 -22.69 -31.39 10.24
CA GLY A 44 -22.66 -29.99 9.81
C GLY A 44 -22.05 -29.09 10.88
N GLU A 45 -21.47 -27.98 10.46
CA GLU A 45 -20.82 -27.00 11.35
C GLU A 45 -21.21 -25.55 11.04
N ASP A 46 -21.89 -25.30 9.92
CA ASP A 46 -22.35 -23.97 9.56
C ASP A 46 -23.41 -23.47 10.56
N VAL A 47 -23.60 -22.17 10.60
CA VAL A 47 -24.68 -21.57 11.39
C VAL A 47 -26.01 -22.15 10.96
N GLY A 48 -26.80 -22.61 11.94
CA GLY A 48 -28.04 -23.30 11.65
C GLY A 48 -28.51 -24.19 12.79
N THR A 49 -29.42 -25.09 12.45
CA THR A 49 -30.10 -25.97 13.40
C THR A 49 -29.95 -27.41 12.93
N TYR A 50 -29.57 -28.29 13.85
CA TYR A 50 -29.23 -29.69 13.59
C TYR A 50 -29.95 -30.61 14.58
N ALA A 51 -30.36 -31.80 14.14
CA ALA A 51 -31.03 -32.75 15.04
C ALA A 51 -30.03 -33.41 16.00
N ILE A 52 -30.39 -33.51 17.28
CA ILE A 52 -29.75 -34.41 18.25
C ILE A 52 -30.62 -35.66 18.36
N ILE A 53 -30.08 -36.80 17.94
CA ILE A 53 -30.78 -38.07 17.83
C ILE A 53 -30.39 -38.96 18.99
N ALA A 54 -31.37 -39.32 19.81
CA ALA A 54 -31.27 -40.42 20.75
C ALA A 54 -31.69 -41.74 20.07
N ALA A 55 -30.92 -42.80 20.26
CA ALA A 55 -31.21 -44.11 19.68
C ALA A 55 -30.89 -45.24 20.66
N GLY A 56 -31.57 -46.38 20.48
CA GLY A 56 -31.35 -47.61 21.22
C GLY A 56 -32.46 -48.61 20.91
N ASP A 57 -32.44 -49.75 21.59
CA ASP A 57 -33.44 -50.79 21.36
C ASP A 57 -34.84 -50.32 21.82
N GLU A 58 -35.85 -50.57 20.98
CA GLU A 58 -37.24 -50.22 21.28
C GLU A 58 -37.78 -50.98 22.50
N ILE A 59 -37.27 -52.19 22.75
CA ILE A 59 -37.68 -53.02 23.88
C ILE A 59 -36.45 -53.28 24.76
N GLN A 60 -36.47 -52.77 25.99
CA GLN A 60 -35.40 -52.93 26.96
C GLN A 60 -35.95 -53.50 28.25
N GLY A 61 -35.79 -54.81 28.41
CA GLY A 61 -36.41 -55.57 29.50
C GLY A 61 -37.94 -55.42 29.48
N ASN A 62 -38.48 -54.79 30.52
CA ASN A 62 -39.92 -54.65 30.73
C ASN A 62 -40.48 -53.35 30.10
N TYR A 63 -39.63 -52.55 29.46
CA TYR A 63 -39.97 -51.23 28.95
C TYR A 63 -39.98 -51.21 27.42
N LYS A 64 -40.99 -50.54 26.86
CA LYS A 64 -41.00 -50.10 25.46
C LYS A 64 -40.55 -48.64 25.41
N VAL A 65 -39.38 -48.40 24.84
CA VAL A 65 -38.73 -47.09 24.79
C VAL A 65 -39.11 -46.38 23.49
N THR A 66 -39.53 -45.13 23.61
CA THR A 66 -39.71 -44.20 22.49
C THR A 66 -38.64 -43.12 22.57
N TYR A 67 -38.10 -42.73 21.42
CA TYR A 67 -37.03 -41.75 21.31
C TYR A 67 -37.57 -40.48 20.63
N ALA A 68 -37.39 -39.35 21.30
CA ALA A 68 -37.66 -38.03 20.74
C ALA A 68 -36.33 -37.28 20.54
N PRO A 69 -36.11 -36.66 19.37
CA PRO A 69 -34.90 -35.90 19.11
C PRO A 69 -34.90 -34.57 19.86
N GLY A 70 -33.70 -34.07 20.14
CA GLY A 70 -33.41 -32.71 20.57
C GLY A 70 -32.86 -31.89 19.40
N THR A 71 -32.43 -30.67 19.69
CA THR A 71 -31.94 -29.71 18.69
C THR A 71 -30.62 -29.08 19.12
N LEU A 72 -29.61 -29.11 18.25
CA LEU A 72 -28.40 -28.32 18.36
C LEU A 72 -28.55 -27.05 17.50
N THR A 73 -28.41 -25.88 18.11
CA THR A 73 -28.33 -24.59 17.41
C THR A 73 -26.88 -24.11 17.37
N ILE A 74 -26.36 -23.86 16.17
CA ILE A 74 -25.06 -23.22 15.95
C ILE A 74 -25.32 -21.75 15.62
N VAL A 75 -24.88 -20.85 16.49
CA VAL A 75 -25.06 -19.39 16.33
C VAL A 75 -23.85 -18.75 15.65
N PRO A 76 -24.02 -17.63 14.93
CA PRO A 76 -22.90 -16.92 14.33
C PRO A 76 -21.86 -16.48 15.37
N GLN A 77 -20.59 -16.51 14.98
CA GLN A 77 -19.53 -15.90 15.79
C GLN A 77 -19.48 -14.39 15.49
N SER A 78 -19.71 -13.56 16.52
CA SER A 78 -19.55 -12.11 16.37
C SER A 78 -18.07 -11.74 16.27
N ILE A 79 -17.75 -10.83 15.36
CA ILE A 79 -16.43 -10.17 15.30
C ILE A 79 -16.35 -8.93 16.20
N ASP A 80 -17.49 -8.45 16.73
CA ASP A 80 -17.55 -7.24 17.55
C ASP A 80 -17.51 -7.56 19.05
N PRO A 81 -16.47 -7.11 19.78
CA PRO A 81 -16.39 -7.31 21.24
C PRO A 81 -17.48 -6.57 22.02
N ASN A 82 -18.17 -5.60 21.41
CA ASN A 82 -19.27 -4.85 22.01
C ASN A 82 -20.64 -5.33 21.53
N ASP A 83 -20.71 -6.38 20.70
CA ASP A 83 -21.97 -6.92 20.23
C ASP A 83 -22.77 -7.44 21.44
N PRO A 84 -23.97 -6.91 21.70
CA PRO A 84 -24.72 -7.27 22.87
C PRO A 84 -25.13 -8.75 22.81
N THR A 85 -24.54 -9.50 23.73
CA THR A 85 -25.12 -10.58 24.55
C THR A 85 -24.99 -12.03 24.10
N GLN A 86 -24.43 -12.81 25.04
CA GLN A 86 -24.73 -14.21 25.31
C GLN A 86 -26.17 -14.34 25.85
N PRO A 87 -26.93 -15.40 25.52
CA PRO A 87 -28.17 -15.72 26.21
C PRO A 87 -27.88 -15.92 27.70
N THR A 88 -28.37 -15.02 28.56
CA THR A 88 -28.20 -15.16 30.02
C THR A 88 -29.19 -16.14 30.65
N ASP A 89 -30.13 -16.68 29.87
CA ASP A 89 -31.15 -17.62 30.33
C ASP A 89 -31.46 -18.70 29.28
N PRO A 90 -31.11 -19.98 29.52
CA PRO A 90 -31.46 -21.10 28.64
C PRO A 90 -32.97 -21.42 28.53
N ALA A 91 -33.82 -20.80 29.36
CA ALA A 91 -35.26 -21.08 29.42
C ALA A 91 -36.18 -20.01 28.79
N ASP A 92 -35.62 -18.90 28.27
CA ASP A 92 -36.40 -17.83 27.64
C ASP A 92 -36.48 -18.00 26.10
N PRO A 93 -37.66 -18.30 25.51
CA PRO A 93 -37.83 -18.48 24.08
C PRO A 93 -37.77 -17.17 23.27
N THR A 94 -37.38 -16.04 23.87
CA THR A 94 -37.14 -14.76 23.17
C THR A 94 -35.68 -14.56 22.74
N THR A 95 -34.77 -15.48 23.04
CA THR A 95 -33.40 -15.47 22.50
C THR A 95 -33.46 -15.82 21.02
N ASP A 96 -33.22 -14.82 20.15
CA ASP A 96 -33.07 -15.05 18.72
C ASP A 96 -31.99 -16.13 18.52
N PRO A 97 -32.32 -17.31 17.97
CA PRO A 97 -31.35 -18.38 17.74
C PRO A 97 -30.28 -17.99 16.71
N ASN A 98 -30.42 -16.84 16.05
CA ASN A 98 -29.39 -16.27 15.16
C ASN A 98 -28.60 -15.14 15.83
N GLN A 99 -28.81 -14.88 17.12
CA GLN A 99 -28.07 -13.85 17.83
C GLN A 99 -26.58 -14.20 17.84
N PRO A 100 -25.72 -13.30 17.33
CA PRO A 100 -24.30 -13.58 17.25
C PRO A 100 -23.65 -13.48 18.62
N VAL A 101 -22.70 -14.37 18.89
CA VAL A 101 -21.98 -14.41 20.16
C VAL A 101 -20.51 -14.07 19.93
N TYR A 102 -20.02 -13.06 20.63
CA TYR A 102 -18.61 -12.73 20.60
C TYR A 102 -17.79 -13.82 21.28
N ASN A 103 -16.83 -14.38 20.55
CA ASN A 103 -15.91 -15.39 21.03
C ASN A 103 -14.47 -14.98 20.70
N ASN A 104 -14.03 -13.85 21.25
CA ASN A 104 -12.64 -13.40 21.24
C ASN A 104 -11.99 -13.20 19.86
N ALA A 105 -12.78 -13.01 18.80
CA ALA A 105 -12.25 -12.65 17.49
C ALA A 105 -11.45 -11.34 17.55
N GLN A 106 -10.33 -11.26 16.84
CA GLN A 106 -9.48 -10.08 16.80
C GLN A 106 -9.46 -9.49 15.40
N VAL A 107 -9.37 -8.15 15.32
CA VAL A 107 -9.18 -7.40 14.08
C VAL A 107 -7.90 -6.60 14.24
N ASN A 108 -6.97 -6.71 13.29
CA ASN A 108 -5.73 -5.93 13.33
C ASN A 108 -5.99 -4.42 13.32
N ASN A 109 -5.02 -3.66 13.84
CA ASN A 109 -5.09 -2.20 13.84
C ASN A 109 -4.30 -1.65 12.63
N PRO A 110 -4.92 -0.82 11.79
CA PRO A 110 -4.19 -0.10 10.74
C PRO A 110 -3.26 0.97 11.34
N GLU A 111 -2.21 1.33 10.62
CA GLU A 111 -1.19 2.28 11.04
C GLU A 111 -1.41 3.68 10.47
N ASN A 112 -0.90 4.71 11.15
CA ASN A 112 -0.92 6.07 10.61
C ASN A 112 0.12 6.22 9.50
N VAL A 113 -0.21 7.03 8.49
CA VAL A 113 0.62 7.23 7.30
C VAL A 113 0.66 8.71 6.93
N VAL A 114 1.65 9.10 6.10
CA VAL A 114 1.76 10.46 5.57
C VAL A 114 1.14 10.53 4.19
N TYR A 115 0.45 11.63 3.88
CA TYR A 115 -0.16 11.88 2.58
C TYR A 115 0.86 11.72 1.43
N ASN A 116 0.46 10.98 0.40
CA ASN A 116 1.30 10.69 -0.77
C ASN A 116 0.53 10.74 -2.12
N ALA A 117 -0.67 11.32 -2.13
CA ALA A 117 -1.57 11.40 -3.30
C ALA A 117 -2.01 10.05 -3.91
N GLN A 118 -1.88 8.95 -3.16
CA GLN A 118 -2.35 7.62 -3.56
C GLN A 118 -3.38 7.10 -2.54
N SER A 119 -4.13 6.07 -2.93
CA SER A 119 -4.98 5.34 -1.96
C SER A 119 -4.09 4.65 -0.93
N GLN A 120 -4.37 4.89 0.34
CA GLN A 120 -3.66 4.32 1.48
C GLN A 120 -4.51 3.31 2.26
N GLN A 121 -5.49 2.68 1.59
CA GLN A 121 -6.19 1.51 2.15
C GLN A 121 -5.17 0.44 2.55
N GLN A 122 -5.27 -0.04 3.78
CA GLN A 122 -4.35 -1.04 4.35
C GLN A 122 -5.01 -2.42 4.39
N PRO A 123 -4.26 -3.52 4.36
CA PRO A 123 -4.85 -4.84 4.54
C PRO A 123 -5.43 -5.00 5.96
N ILE A 124 -6.59 -5.61 6.05
CA ILE A 124 -7.25 -5.95 7.32
C ILE A 124 -7.32 -7.46 7.44
N GLU A 125 -6.93 -7.94 8.61
CA GLU A 125 -6.94 -9.36 8.98
C GLU A 125 -7.81 -9.52 10.22
N VAL A 126 -8.69 -10.53 10.16
CA VAL A 126 -9.53 -10.95 11.29
C VAL A 126 -9.11 -12.35 11.69
N THR A 127 -8.90 -12.58 12.98
CA THR A 127 -8.59 -13.91 13.53
C THR A 127 -9.66 -14.38 14.50
N ASP A 128 -9.83 -15.69 14.63
CA ASP A 128 -10.69 -16.30 15.64
C ASP A 128 -10.04 -16.29 17.05
N SER A 129 -10.69 -16.93 18.03
CA SER A 129 -10.19 -17.06 19.41
C SER A 129 -8.88 -17.84 19.53
N GLU A 130 -8.55 -18.67 18.54
CA GLU A 130 -7.34 -19.50 18.52
C GLU A 130 -6.20 -18.84 17.73
N GLY A 131 -6.47 -17.69 17.10
CA GLY A 131 -5.53 -16.95 16.28
C GLY A 131 -5.46 -17.42 14.82
N ASN A 132 -6.39 -18.27 14.37
CA ASN A 132 -6.47 -18.66 12.97
C ASN A 132 -7.08 -17.51 12.15
N ILE A 133 -6.56 -17.30 10.93
CA ILE A 133 -7.07 -16.27 10.01
C ILE A 133 -8.43 -16.70 9.48
N ILE A 134 -9.42 -15.82 9.64
CA ILE A 134 -10.74 -15.96 9.05
C ILE A 134 -10.66 -15.64 7.56
N ASP A 135 -11.21 -16.51 6.72
CA ASP A 135 -11.22 -16.32 5.26
C ASP A 135 -11.92 -14.99 4.89
N PRO A 136 -11.32 -14.12 4.05
CA PRO A 136 -11.89 -12.84 3.64
C PRO A 136 -13.30 -12.91 3.01
N SER A 137 -13.76 -14.08 2.55
CA SER A 137 -15.14 -14.27 2.10
C SER A 137 -16.18 -14.19 3.22
N ASN A 138 -15.76 -14.33 4.48
CA ASN A 138 -16.62 -14.27 5.66
C ASN A 138 -16.76 -12.87 6.29
N TYR A 139 -16.21 -11.83 5.68
CA TYR A 139 -16.43 -10.45 6.12
C TYR A 139 -16.29 -9.47 4.96
N THR A 140 -16.85 -8.27 5.11
CA THR A 140 -16.54 -7.14 4.23
C THR A 140 -15.64 -6.15 4.94
N VAL A 141 -14.90 -5.35 4.15
CA VAL A 141 -14.09 -4.26 4.65
C VAL A 141 -14.39 -3.02 3.81
N ASP A 142 -14.95 -2.01 4.47
CA ASP A 142 -15.34 -0.75 3.84
C ASP A 142 -14.50 0.39 4.42
N TYR A 143 -13.93 1.21 3.54
CA TYR A 143 -13.13 2.38 3.91
C TYR A 143 -13.91 3.66 3.59
N THR A 144 -13.79 4.66 4.46
CA THR A 144 -14.00 6.05 4.03
C THR A 144 -12.91 6.47 3.05
N GLU A 145 -12.99 7.69 2.54
CA GLU A 145 -11.95 8.24 1.67
C GLU A 145 -10.56 8.10 2.31
N ALA A 146 -9.66 7.42 1.60
CA ALA A 146 -8.32 7.03 2.08
C ALA A 146 -7.21 7.59 1.18
N VAL A 147 -7.47 8.73 0.53
CA VAL A 147 -6.50 9.43 -0.33
C VAL A 147 -6.04 10.71 0.36
N ASN A 148 -7.00 11.58 0.72
CA ASN A 148 -6.70 12.87 1.32
C ASN A 148 -6.34 12.76 2.81
N ALA A 149 -5.57 13.72 3.31
CA ALA A 149 -5.23 13.81 4.71
C ALA A 149 -6.48 13.98 5.58
N GLY A 150 -6.52 13.23 6.68
CA GLY A 150 -7.67 13.13 7.55
C GLY A 150 -7.76 11.77 8.24
N THR A 151 -8.86 11.57 8.96
CA THR A 151 -9.15 10.30 9.63
C THR A 151 -9.83 9.36 8.67
N VAL A 152 -9.22 8.20 8.43
CA VAL A 152 -9.83 7.11 7.68
C VAL A 152 -10.51 6.17 8.67
N THR A 153 -11.78 5.88 8.41
CA THR A 153 -12.57 4.92 9.16
C THR A 153 -12.71 3.64 8.34
N VAL A 154 -12.41 2.51 8.97
CA VAL A 154 -12.49 1.17 8.40
C VAL A 154 -13.60 0.42 9.11
N THR A 155 -14.63 0.01 8.37
CA THR A 155 -15.77 -0.76 8.89
C THR A 155 -15.64 -2.19 8.41
N ILE A 156 -15.50 -3.12 9.36
CA ILE A 156 -15.42 -4.56 9.10
C ILE A 156 -16.76 -5.16 9.50
N THR A 157 -17.40 -5.93 8.62
CA THR A 157 -18.72 -6.54 8.90
C THR A 157 -18.66 -8.03 8.66
N GLY A 158 -19.02 -8.83 9.67
CA GLY A 158 -19.07 -10.29 9.56
C GLY A 158 -20.17 -10.77 8.60
N GLN A 159 -19.93 -11.87 7.90
CA GLN A 159 -20.84 -12.50 6.95
C GLN A 159 -20.87 -14.02 7.11
N GLY A 160 -21.97 -14.64 6.67
CA GLY A 160 -22.14 -16.10 6.69
C GLY A 160 -22.17 -16.63 8.12
N ASN A 161 -21.17 -17.42 8.48
CA ASN A 161 -21.04 -17.97 9.83
C ASN A 161 -20.52 -16.95 10.86
N TYR A 162 -20.13 -15.76 10.40
CA TYR A 162 -19.73 -14.63 11.21
C TYR A 162 -20.73 -13.49 11.10
N ALA A 163 -20.78 -12.65 12.12
CA ALA A 163 -21.68 -11.51 12.20
C ALA A 163 -21.06 -10.39 13.05
N GLY A 164 -21.82 -9.31 13.30
CA GLY A 164 -21.34 -8.13 14.02
C GLY A 164 -20.54 -7.18 13.13
N SER A 165 -20.21 -6.00 13.66
CA SER A 165 -19.46 -4.97 12.94
C SER A 165 -18.46 -4.25 13.84
N VAL A 166 -17.20 -4.20 13.41
CA VAL A 166 -16.11 -3.52 14.12
C VAL A 166 -15.63 -2.34 13.30
N THR A 167 -15.42 -1.21 13.96
CA THR A 167 -14.79 -0.04 13.36
C THR A 167 -13.36 0.15 13.86
N ARG A 168 -12.43 0.40 12.94
CA ARG A 168 -11.05 0.84 13.22
C ARG A 168 -10.79 2.17 12.54
N THR A 169 -9.82 2.92 13.05
CA THR A 169 -9.44 4.22 12.47
C THR A 169 -7.93 4.37 12.40
N TYR A 170 -7.45 5.05 11.37
CA TYR A 170 -6.07 5.54 11.27
C TYR A 170 -6.05 6.95 10.68
N GLN A 171 -4.92 7.64 10.82
CA GLN A 171 -4.73 9.00 10.30
C GLN A 171 -3.84 8.98 9.06
N ILE A 172 -4.29 9.68 8.01
CA ILE A 172 -3.43 10.18 6.95
C ILE A 172 -3.00 11.57 7.37
N THR A 173 -1.78 11.73 7.87
CA THR A 173 -1.26 13.02 8.31
C THR A 173 -0.86 13.87 7.10
N PRO A 174 -1.07 15.20 7.13
CA PRO A 174 -0.65 16.09 6.07
C PRO A 174 0.85 15.96 5.76
N ALA A 175 1.22 16.01 4.48
CA ALA A 175 2.62 15.99 4.08
C ALA A 175 3.30 17.31 4.47
N PRO A 176 4.44 17.28 5.19
CA PRO A 176 5.17 18.49 5.52
C PRO A 176 5.84 19.07 4.27
N VAL A 177 5.69 20.38 4.05
CA VAL A 177 6.33 21.11 2.95
C VAL A 177 6.91 22.41 3.48
N THR A 178 8.16 22.70 3.14
CA THR A 178 8.83 23.97 3.49
C THR A 178 9.05 24.80 2.24
N ILE A 179 8.51 26.02 2.22
CA ILE A 179 8.73 27.01 1.16
C ILE A 179 9.67 28.08 1.70
N THR A 180 10.84 28.23 1.10
CA THR A 180 11.80 29.28 1.44
C THR A 180 11.72 30.40 0.41
N VAL A 181 11.50 31.62 0.90
CA VAL A 181 11.46 32.82 0.07
C VAL A 181 12.86 33.44 0.04
N ASN A 182 13.36 33.73 -1.16
CA ASN A 182 14.69 34.32 -1.32
C ASN A 182 14.69 35.79 -0.90
N ASP A 183 15.81 36.25 -0.36
CA ASP A 183 16.03 37.67 -0.11
C ASP A 183 16.01 38.46 -1.43
N ALA A 184 15.53 39.70 -1.36
CA ALA A 184 15.50 40.59 -2.51
C ALA A 184 15.97 42.00 -2.13
N THR A 185 16.44 42.75 -3.13
CA THR A 185 16.89 44.12 -2.93
C THR A 185 16.41 45.05 -4.01
N LYS A 186 16.25 46.33 -3.69
CA LYS A 186 16.03 47.39 -4.68
C LYS A 186 16.77 48.66 -4.30
N VAL A 187 16.92 49.56 -5.27
CA VAL A 187 17.37 50.93 -5.04
C VAL A 187 16.17 51.82 -4.71
N ALA A 188 16.33 52.78 -3.79
CA ALA A 188 15.29 53.73 -3.43
C ALA A 188 14.76 54.49 -4.67
N GLY A 189 13.42 54.49 -4.84
CA GLY A 189 12.74 55.09 -5.99
C GLY A 189 12.55 54.15 -7.19
N ALA A 190 13.18 52.97 -7.20
CA ALA A 190 12.89 51.93 -8.20
C ALA A 190 11.61 51.14 -7.84
N ALA A 191 11.02 50.51 -8.86
CA ALA A 191 9.95 49.54 -8.67
C ALA A 191 10.46 48.29 -7.91
N ASP A 192 9.55 47.59 -7.24
CA ASP A 192 9.88 46.33 -6.57
C ASP A 192 10.30 45.28 -7.62
N PRO A 193 11.36 44.48 -7.37
CA PRO A 193 11.76 43.41 -8.25
C PRO A 193 10.71 42.29 -8.23
N ALA A 194 10.80 41.36 -9.18
CA ALA A 194 10.09 40.08 -9.03
C ALA A 194 10.67 39.33 -7.84
N PHE A 195 9.83 39.01 -6.86
CA PHE A 195 10.22 38.18 -5.71
C PHE A 195 10.29 36.71 -6.13
N THR A 196 11.22 35.97 -5.53
CA THR A 196 11.46 34.56 -5.87
C THR A 196 11.55 33.72 -4.60
N GLY A 197 11.39 32.41 -4.76
CA GLY A 197 11.50 31.43 -3.68
C GLY A 197 11.28 30.04 -4.26
N GLN A 198 11.38 29.03 -3.42
CA GLN A 198 11.26 27.63 -3.83
C GLN A 198 10.83 26.74 -2.69
N VAL A 199 10.26 25.59 -3.03
CA VAL A 199 10.08 24.48 -2.08
C VAL A 199 11.47 23.91 -1.77
N THR A 200 11.86 23.96 -0.51
CA THR A 200 13.17 23.46 -0.04
C THR A 200 13.09 22.10 0.62
N GLU A 201 11.92 21.73 1.15
CA GLU A 201 11.68 20.42 1.76
C GLU A 201 10.26 19.94 1.45
N GLY A 202 10.09 18.62 1.36
CA GLY A 202 8.83 17.99 1.01
C GLY A 202 8.60 17.89 -0.50
N GLN A 203 7.48 17.26 -0.86
CA GLN A 203 7.04 17.10 -2.24
C GLN A 203 5.60 17.58 -2.37
N ILE A 204 5.31 18.30 -3.46
CA ILE A 204 3.94 18.68 -3.82
C ILE A 204 3.51 17.77 -4.98
N TYR A 205 2.40 17.07 -4.79
CA TYR A 205 1.82 16.18 -5.78
C TYR A 205 0.78 16.95 -6.57
N ASN A 206 0.67 16.63 -7.87
CA ASN A 206 -0.40 17.09 -8.76
C ASN A 206 -0.68 18.62 -8.74
N ASN A 207 0.33 19.45 -8.43
CA ASN A 207 0.18 20.90 -8.26
C ASN A 207 -0.94 21.31 -7.27
N GLU A 208 -1.16 20.53 -6.21
CA GLU A 208 -2.29 20.73 -5.28
C GLU A 208 -2.20 22.02 -4.44
N LEU A 209 -1.01 22.63 -4.33
CA LEU A 209 -0.84 23.96 -3.74
C LEU A 209 -1.03 25.11 -4.75
N GLY A 210 -1.37 24.80 -6.00
CA GLY A 210 -1.52 25.77 -7.08
C GLY A 210 -0.22 26.52 -7.43
N ASP A 211 -0.37 27.64 -8.13
CA ASP A 211 0.76 28.50 -8.49
C ASP A 211 1.27 29.26 -7.26
N ILE A 212 2.46 28.90 -6.79
CA ILE A 212 3.13 29.57 -5.67
C ILE A 212 3.67 30.91 -6.16
N THR A 213 3.22 32.01 -5.54
CA THR A 213 3.66 33.37 -5.85
C THR A 213 4.31 34.02 -4.64
N PHE A 214 5.25 34.92 -4.87
CA PHE A 214 6.01 35.58 -3.80
C PHE A 214 5.67 37.07 -3.76
N THR A 215 5.37 37.56 -2.56
CA THR A 215 4.96 38.95 -2.35
C THR A 215 5.62 39.52 -1.11
N ARG A 216 5.70 40.84 -1.05
CA ARG A 216 6.10 41.55 0.14
C ARG A 216 4.87 41.94 0.98
N THR A 217 4.98 41.85 2.30
CA THR A 217 3.90 42.15 3.25
C THR A 217 3.84 43.62 3.67
N ASN A 218 4.93 44.37 3.49
CA ASN A 218 5.02 45.80 3.82
C ASN A 218 5.04 46.71 2.60
N GLY A 219 4.68 47.98 2.79
CA GLY A 219 4.69 49.03 1.77
C GLY A 219 5.85 50.01 1.90
N ASP A 220 6.87 49.69 2.72
CA ASP A 220 7.95 50.63 3.04
C ASP A 220 8.80 50.99 1.82
N GLN A 221 9.22 52.25 1.76
CA GLN A 221 10.01 52.83 0.67
C GLN A 221 11.30 53.53 1.13
N ALA A 222 11.49 53.67 2.44
CA ALA A 222 12.71 54.24 3.01
C ALA A 222 13.89 53.28 2.82
N THR A 223 15.12 53.82 2.81
CA THR A 223 16.31 52.97 2.81
C THR A 223 16.40 52.20 4.12
N GLY A 224 16.69 50.90 4.06
CA GLY A 224 16.74 50.04 5.23
C GLY A 224 16.65 48.56 4.88
N THR A 225 16.80 47.73 5.91
CA THR A 225 16.60 46.28 5.83
C THR A 225 15.31 45.91 6.55
N TYR A 226 14.47 45.16 5.87
CA TYR A 226 13.17 44.71 6.33
C TYR A 226 13.22 43.19 6.39
N ALA A 227 13.49 42.64 7.57
CA ALA A 227 13.55 41.20 7.78
C ALA A 227 12.14 40.58 7.69
N ASP A 228 12.06 39.35 7.17
CA ASP A 228 10.86 38.50 7.17
C ASP A 228 9.61 39.13 6.52
N VAL A 229 9.80 40.10 5.61
CA VAL A 229 8.68 40.76 4.91
C VAL A 229 8.35 40.11 3.57
N LEU A 230 9.18 39.19 3.06
CA LEU A 230 8.88 38.45 1.83
C LEU A 230 8.22 37.12 2.20
N THR A 231 7.05 36.85 1.62
CA THR A 231 6.23 35.67 1.91
C THR A 231 5.76 34.99 0.63
N ALA A 232 5.18 33.79 0.78
CA ALA A 232 4.65 32.97 -0.30
C ALA A 232 3.12 32.85 -0.18
N ASN A 233 2.43 33.04 -1.29
CA ASN A 233 1.00 32.78 -1.42
C ASN A 233 0.79 31.50 -2.24
N TYR A 234 -0.12 30.65 -1.77
CA TYR A 234 -0.43 29.34 -2.35
C TYR A 234 -1.88 28.96 -2.00
N ALA A 235 -2.42 27.96 -2.67
CA ALA A 235 -3.72 27.38 -2.37
C ALA A 235 -3.60 26.37 -1.21
N ALA A 236 -3.93 26.82 0.01
CA ALA A 236 -3.91 25.93 1.18
C ALA A 236 -5.01 24.85 1.09
N ASN A 237 -4.68 23.64 1.54
CA ASN A 237 -5.60 22.50 1.63
C ASN A 237 -5.22 21.61 2.84
N SER A 238 -6.01 20.57 3.11
CA SER A 238 -5.78 19.67 4.25
C SER A 238 -4.61 18.70 4.04
N ASN A 239 -4.19 18.45 2.81
CA ASN A 239 -3.18 17.44 2.45
C ASN A 239 -1.76 17.86 2.81
N TYR A 240 -1.51 19.15 3.05
CA TYR A 240 -0.18 19.70 3.29
C TYR A 240 -0.10 20.52 4.57
N ALA A 241 0.91 20.24 5.38
CA ALA A 241 1.34 21.12 6.47
C ALA A 241 2.47 22.02 5.94
N VAL A 242 2.10 23.18 5.41
CA VAL A 242 3.05 24.10 4.76
C VAL A 242 3.68 25.04 5.79
N THR A 243 5.02 25.08 5.82
CA THR A 243 5.82 26.05 6.55
C THR A 243 6.46 27.03 5.58
N VAL A 244 6.23 28.33 5.76
CA VAL A 244 6.88 29.37 4.95
C VAL A 244 8.03 29.97 5.76
N VAL A 245 9.24 29.88 5.23
CA VAL A 245 10.42 30.60 5.72
C VAL A 245 10.50 31.93 4.95
N PRO A 246 10.20 33.06 5.60
CA PRO A 246 10.14 34.35 4.93
C PRO A 246 11.55 34.87 4.59
N GLY A 247 11.60 35.71 3.56
CA GLY A 247 12.84 36.36 3.08
C GLY A 247 12.95 37.80 3.56
N THR A 248 14.18 38.32 3.52
CA THR A 248 14.52 39.71 3.84
C THR A 248 14.48 40.59 2.60
N PHE A 249 13.90 41.79 2.74
CA PHE A 249 13.92 42.80 1.69
C PHE A 249 14.81 43.98 2.09
N THR A 250 15.74 44.38 1.22
CA THR A 250 16.63 45.54 1.48
C THR A 250 16.45 46.64 0.45
N ILE A 251 16.22 47.87 0.91
CA ILE A 251 16.17 49.08 0.09
C ILE A 251 17.47 49.86 0.28
N THR A 252 18.30 49.91 -0.77
CA THR A 252 19.57 50.63 -0.76
C THR A 252 19.41 52.07 -1.24
N ALA A 253 20.28 52.97 -0.78
CA ALA A 253 20.30 54.34 -1.26
C ALA A 253 20.70 54.40 -2.75
N ALA A 254 20.15 55.37 -3.48
CA ALA A 254 20.58 55.63 -4.83
C ALA A 254 22.08 56.01 -4.86
N PRO A 255 22.86 55.54 -5.85
CA PRO A 255 24.23 55.99 -6.03
C PRO A 255 24.27 57.52 -6.09
N ALA A 256 25.23 58.13 -5.38
CA ALA A 256 25.43 59.58 -5.49
C ALA A 256 25.68 59.94 -6.97
N PRO A 257 25.15 61.07 -7.47
CA PRO A 257 25.49 61.55 -8.80
C PRO A 257 27.01 61.59 -8.95
N ALA A 258 27.52 61.07 -10.07
CA ALA A 258 28.95 61.20 -10.36
C ALA A 258 29.36 62.67 -10.20
N PRO A 259 30.49 62.97 -9.54
CA PRO A 259 30.95 64.35 -9.42
C PRO A 259 31.02 64.95 -10.83
N ALA A 260 30.51 66.16 -10.98
CA ALA A 260 30.51 66.86 -12.25
C ALA A 260 31.92 66.81 -12.86
N PRO A 261 32.07 66.54 -14.18
CA PRO A 261 33.39 66.55 -14.80
C PRO A 261 34.07 67.88 -14.49
N ALA A 262 35.32 67.83 -14.02
CA ALA A 262 36.10 69.03 -13.78
C ALA A 262 36.06 69.91 -15.05
N PRO A 263 35.90 71.25 -14.91
CA PRO A 263 35.89 72.12 -16.07
C PRO A 263 37.16 71.87 -16.88
N THR A 264 36.98 71.62 -18.19
CA THR A 264 38.11 71.45 -19.12
C THR A 264 39.05 72.65 -18.95
N PRO A 265 40.36 72.45 -18.69
CA PRO A 265 41.30 73.56 -18.68
C PRO A 265 41.21 74.33 -20.00
N ALA A 266 41.21 75.66 -19.92
CA ALA A 266 41.15 76.53 -21.09
C ALA A 266 42.26 76.13 -22.10
N PRO A 267 41.98 76.13 -23.42
CA PRO A 267 42.99 75.82 -24.42
C PRO A 267 44.21 76.73 -24.26
N ALA A 268 45.40 76.14 -24.18
CA ALA A 268 46.64 76.89 -24.22
C ALA A 268 46.76 77.62 -25.58
N PRO A 269 47.31 78.84 -25.64
CA PRO A 269 47.43 79.59 -26.90
C PRO A 269 48.30 78.85 -27.90
N ALA A 270 47.84 78.78 -29.15
CA ALA A 270 48.60 78.21 -30.27
C ALA A 270 49.90 79.00 -30.53
N PRO A 271 51.07 78.35 -30.64
CA PRO A 271 52.26 78.99 -31.17
C PRO A 271 52.21 79.05 -32.70
N ALA A 272 52.61 80.20 -33.26
CA ALA A 272 52.76 80.46 -34.70
C ALA A 272 54.27 80.50 -35.08
N PRO A 273 54.64 80.51 -36.36
CA PRO A 273 55.39 79.43 -37.03
C PRO A 273 56.87 79.76 -37.30
N ALA A 274 57.68 78.72 -37.55
CA ALA A 274 59.02 78.87 -38.16
C ALA A 274 59.23 77.89 -39.34
N THR A 275 59.85 78.45 -40.37
CA THR A 275 60.01 78.02 -41.78
C THR A 275 61.34 77.21 -42.01
N PRO A 276 61.69 76.71 -43.22
CA PRO A 276 62.19 75.35 -43.42
C PRO A 276 63.64 75.25 -43.96
N ALA A 277 64.25 74.07 -43.89
CA ALA A 277 65.45 73.68 -44.66
C ALA A 277 65.39 72.16 -44.89
N ALA A 278 65.20 71.66 -46.11
CA ALA A 278 66.08 71.56 -47.30
C ALA A 278 66.80 70.18 -47.38
N ALA A 279 66.44 69.42 -48.43
CA ALA A 279 66.91 68.09 -48.78
C ALA A 279 68.28 68.09 -49.49
N PRO A 280 69.05 66.98 -49.43
CA PRO A 280 69.32 66.15 -50.63
C PRO A 280 69.41 64.64 -50.24
N ALA A 281 69.59 63.62 -51.09
CA ALA A 281 69.38 63.32 -52.51
C ALA A 281 69.52 61.78 -52.63
N ALA A 282 68.75 61.15 -53.51
CA ALA A 282 68.91 59.76 -53.99
C ALA A 282 69.85 59.74 -55.24
N PRO A 283 70.10 58.65 -56.02
CA PRO A 283 69.65 57.24 -55.93
C PRO A 283 70.69 56.15 -56.39
N ALA A 284 70.21 54.89 -56.50
CA ALA A 284 70.64 53.77 -57.39
C ALA A 284 71.85 52.89 -56.94
N ALA A 285 71.89 51.56 -57.08
CA ALA A 285 71.00 50.52 -57.64
C ALA A 285 71.39 49.10 -57.11
N THR A 286 70.46 48.16 -57.29
CA THR A 286 70.33 46.71 -56.93
C THR A 286 71.44 45.77 -57.47
N PRO A 287 71.69 44.56 -56.90
CA PRO A 287 70.90 43.31 -57.12
C PRO A 287 70.63 42.49 -55.82
N ALA A 288 69.44 41.97 -55.55
CA ALA A 288 68.82 40.70 -55.97
C ALA A 288 69.40 39.41 -55.32
N ALA A 289 68.52 38.74 -54.55
CA ALA A 289 68.50 37.35 -54.03
C ALA A 289 69.10 37.06 -52.62
N PRO A 290 68.57 36.06 -51.87
CA PRO A 290 67.19 35.52 -51.82
C PRO A 290 66.53 35.65 -50.44
N ALA A 291 65.20 35.58 -50.43
CA ALA A 291 64.33 35.81 -49.27
C ALA A 291 64.37 34.65 -48.26
N VAL A 292 64.53 35.00 -46.98
CA VAL A 292 64.24 34.11 -45.86
C VAL A 292 62.78 34.34 -45.49
N VAL A 293 61.95 33.39 -45.90
CA VAL A 293 60.56 33.19 -45.45
C VAL A 293 60.61 32.15 -44.34
N ILE A 294 60.08 32.44 -43.15
CA ILE A 294 59.64 31.41 -42.19
C ILE A 294 58.33 31.93 -41.55
N PRO A 295 57.29 31.09 -41.43
CA PRO A 295 55.99 31.41 -41.99
C PRO A 295 54.86 31.49 -40.94
N ASP A 296 53.75 32.13 -41.31
CA ASP A 296 52.42 31.66 -40.92
C ASP A 296 52.14 30.38 -41.73
N GLU A 297 51.68 29.29 -41.11
CA GLU A 297 50.63 28.37 -41.59
C GLU A 297 50.59 27.06 -40.77
N GLU A 298 49.36 26.70 -40.41
CA GLU A 298 48.75 25.36 -40.37
C GLU A 298 49.33 24.19 -39.53
N ASN A 299 48.44 23.68 -38.67
CA ASN A 299 48.33 22.33 -38.09
C ASN A 299 48.61 21.22 -39.14
N PRO A 300 49.41 20.14 -38.89
CA PRO A 300 48.84 18.86 -38.39
C PRO A 300 49.79 17.84 -37.65
N LEU A 301 49.18 17.01 -36.79
CA LEU A 301 49.43 15.59 -36.35
C LEU A 301 50.84 14.94 -36.12
N ALA A 302 50.92 14.29 -34.92
CA ALA A 302 51.62 13.05 -34.47
C ALA A 302 53.16 13.05 -34.28
N ALA A 303 53.82 12.49 -33.23
CA ALA A 303 53.57 11.40 -32.26
C ALA A 303 54.57 11.54 -31.04
N PRO A 304 54.72 10.65 -30.02
CA PRO A 304 54.34 9.24 -29.93
C PRO A 304 53.12 9.01 -29.04
N ASP A 305 52.46 7.88 -29.25
CA ASP A 305 51.39 7.36 -28.40
C ASP A 305 51.83 7.42 -26.92
N GLN A 306 51.35 8.42 -26.20
CA GLN A 306 50.98 8.15 -24.83
C GLN A 306 49.70 7.34 -25.00
N GLU A 307 49.82 6.04 -24.72
CA GLU A 307 48.68 5.24 -24.27
C GLU A 307 48.01 6.09 -23.20
N ILE A 308 46.98 6.83 -23.61
CA ILE A 308 45.89 7.15 -22.72
C ILE A 308 45.39 5.75 -22.41
N ALA A 309 45.89 5.18 -21.32
CA ALA A 309 45.12 4.18 -20.64
C ALA A 309 43.70 4.74 -20.64
N ASP A 310 42.77 3.98 -21.20
CA ASP A 310 41.40 4.02 -20.74
C ASP A 310 41.52 3.97 -19.22
N ASP A 311 41.64 5.13 -18.58
CA ASP A 311 41.25 5.28 -17.21
C ASP A 311 39.76 5.13 -17.33
N GLU A 312 39.37 3.86 -17.22
CA GLU A 312 38.04 3.37 -17.31
C GLU A 312 37.17 4.39 -16.62
N ASN A 313 36.25 4.95 -17.40
CA ASN A 313 35.06 5.60 -16.91
C ASN A 313 34.75 5.05 -15.50
N PRO A 314 34.78 5.84 -14.41
CA PRO A 314 34.52 5.32 -13.07
C PRO A 314 33.07 4.83 -12.87
N LEU A 315 32.35 4.62 -13.98
CA LEU A 315 31.07 3.93 -14.07
C LEU A 315 31.20 2.46 -14.54
N ALA A 316 32.39 1.97 -14.87
CA ALA A 316 32.62 0.58 -15.32
C ALA A 316 33.34 -0.32 -14.31
N ALA A 317 33.88 0.23 -13.22
CA ALA A 317 34.43 -0.56 -12.11
C ALA A 317 33.32 -0.96 -11.12
N PHE A 318 32.34 -1.76 -11.57
CA PHE A 318 31.52 -2.56 -10.68
C PHE A 318 31.95 -4.02 -10.79
N ASP A 319 33.19 -4.29 -10.39
CA ASP A 319 33.56 -5.58 -9.82
C ASP A 319 32.88 -5.68 -8.45
N HIS A 320 31.58 -5.95 -8.46
CA HIS A 320 30.89 -6.51 -7.30
C HIS A 320 30.05 -7.70 -7.75
N GLU A 321 30.57 -8.87 -7.36
CA GLU A 321 29.96 -10.18 -7.46
C GLU A 321 28.55 -10.16 -6.83
N GLU A 322 27.56 -10.62 -7.60
CA GLU A 322 26.16 -10.83 -7.24
C GLU A 322 25.35 -9.59 -6.78
N CYS A 323 24.97 -8.76 -7.74
CA CYS A 323 23.92 -7.76 -7.53
C CYS A 323 22.59 -8.46 -7.14
N TRP A 324 22.14 -8.26 -5.89
CA TRP A 324 20.92 -8.80 -5.30
C TRP A 324 19.67 -8.62 -6.17
N VAL A 325 19.66 -7.57 -6.99
CA VAL A 325 18.60 -7.27 -7.96
C VAL A 325 18.45 -8.39 -9.01
N HIS A 326 19.54 -9.02 -9.47
CA HIS A 326 19.47 -10.15 -10.40
C HIS A 326 18.84 -11.38 -9.75
N TRP A 327 19.14 -11.63 -8.47
CA TRP A 327 18.50 -12.72 -7.73
C TRP A 327 17.00 -12.51 -7.57
N PHE A 328 16.56 -11.27 -7.33
CA PHE A 328 15.12 -10.98 -7.30
C PHE A 328 14.44 -11.06 -8.65
N MET A 329 15.10 -10.62 -9.72
CA MET A 329 14.60 -10.77 -11.08
C MET A 329 14.44 -12.24 -11.46
N ILE A 330 15.45 -13.08 -11.13
CA ILE A 330 15.41 -14.53 -11.36
C ILE A 330 14.33 -15.19 -10.49
N ALA A 331 14.23 -14.83 -9.20
CA ALA A 331 13.20 -15.34 -8.30
C ALA A 331 11.78 -14.97 -8.77
N GLY A 332 11.58 -13.75 -9.28
CA GLY A 332 10.32 -13.32 -9.88
C GLY A 332 9.95 -14.15 -11.11
N ILE A 333 10.90 -14.40 -12.01
CA ILE A 333 10.68 -15.27 -13.18
C ILE A 333 10.33 -16.69 -12.72
N ILE A 334 11.05 -17.27 -11.76
CA ILE A 334 10.76 -18.61 -11.23
C ILE A 334 9.36 -18.66 -10.60
N LEU A 335 8.97 -17.66 -9.81
CA LEU A 335 7.64 -17.57 -9.21
C LEU A 335 6.54 -17.57 -10.28
N THR A 336 6.73 -16.82 -11.37
CA THR A 336 5.75 -16.80 -12.48
C THR A 336 5.62 -18.14 -13.20
N ILE A 337 6.73 -18.88 -13.37
CA ILE A 337 6.72 -20.22 -13.96
C ILE A 337 6.01 -21.21 -13.03
N ILE A 338 6.28 -21.17 -11.72
CA ILE A 338 5.62 -22.01 -10.72
C ILE A 338 4.12 -21.74 -10.69
N TYR A 339 3.73 -20.47 -10.68
CA TYR A 339 2.32 -20.06 -10.75
C TYR A 339 1.65 -20.58 -12.03
N GLY A 340 2.31 -20.43 -13.19
CA GLY A 340 1.84 -20.98 -14.46
C GLY A 340 1.65 -22.50 -14.41
N ALA A 341 2.61 -23.24 -13.85
CA ALA A 341 2.52 -24.69 -13.68
C ALA A 341 1.38 -25.09 -12.72
N ALA A 342 1.19 -24.37 -11.61
CA ALA A 342 0.11 -24.60 -10.66
C ALA A 342 -1.27 -24.37 -11.30
N VAL A 343 -1.41 -23.33 -12.12
CA VAL A 343 -2.64 -23.05 -12.87
C VAL A 343 -2.92 -24.17 -13.89
N VAL A 344 -1.91 -24.65 -14.63
CA VAL A 344 -2.06 -25.76 -15.57
C VAL A 344 -2.41 -27.07 -14.86
N LEU A 345 -1.79 -27.37 -13.72
CA LEU A 345 -2.10 -28.54 -12.89
C LEU A 345 -3.52 -28.47 -12.33
N ARG A 346 -3.94 -27.32 -11.81
CA ARG A 346 -5.31 -27.10 -11.34
C ARG A 346 -6.32 -27.27 -12.47
N ARG A 347 -6.04 -26.68 -13.64
CA ARG A 347 -6.91 -26.79 -14.81
C ARG A 347 -7.04 -28.22 -15.32
N THR A 348 -5.93 -28.95 -15.44
CA THR A 348 -5.94 -30.35 -15.88
C THR A 348 -6.61 -31.29 -14.87
N ARG A 349 -6.43 -31.06 -13.57
CA ARG A 349 -7.13 -31.81 -12.52
C ARG A 349 -8.64 -31.58 -12.58
N ASN A 350 -9.08 -30.34 -12.80
CA ASN A 350 -10.51 -30.03 -13.00
C ASN A 350 -11.06 -30.67 -14.27
N THR A 351 -10.33 -30.66 -15.39
CA THR A 351 -10.76 -31.34 -16.62
C THR A 351 -10.93 -32.84 -16.42
N LYS A 352 -9.99 -33.50 -15.72
CA LYS A 352 -10.11 -34.92 -15.39
C LYS A 352 -11.28 -35.21 -14.44
N HIS A 353 -11.57 -34.30 -13.52
CA HIS A 353 -12.72 -34.43 -12.62
C HIS A 353 -14.04 -34.34 -13.39
N ILE A 354 -14.13 -33.41 -14.35
CA ILE A 354 -15.31 -33.26 -15.21
C ILE A 354 -15.47 -34.48 -16.13
N ASP A 355 -14.41 -34.97 -16.77
CA ASP A 355 -14.46 -36.18 -17.61
C ASP A 355 -14.87 -37.43 -16.81
N LYS A 356 -14.44 -37.54 -15.54
CA LYS A 356 -14.90 -38.61 -14.64
C LYS A 356 -16.39 -38.46 -14.30
N MET A 357 -16.84 -37.25 -13.96
CA MET A 357 -18.25 -36.98 -13.69
C MET A 357 -19.12 -37.22 -14.92
N GLU A 358 -18.62 -36.88 -16.11
CA GLU A 358 -19.28 -37.15 -17.38
C GLU A 358 -19.40 -38.66 -17.59
N LYS A 359 -18.30 -39.42 -17.52
CA LYS A 359 -18.30 -40.89 -17.63
C LYS A 359 -19.20 -41.59 -16.61
N ASP A 360 -19.23 -41.12 -15.36
CA ASP A 360 -20.13 -41.64 -14.32
C ASP A 360 -21.61 -41.34 -14.66
N LEU A 361 -21.90 -40.24 -15.38
CA LEU A 361 -23.25 -39.83 -15.76
C LEU A 361 -23.76 -40.52 -17.05
N ILE A 362 -22.89 -40.79 -18.03
CA ILE A 362 -23.21 -41.52 -19.28
C ILE A 362 -22.99 -43.03 -19.20
N GLY A 363 -22.46 -43.55 -18.08
CA GLY A 363 -22.38 -44.98 -17.79
C GLY A 363 -21.34 -45.76 -18.61
N THR A 364 -20.31 -45.10 -19.14
CA THR A 364 -19.24 -45.76 -19.92
C THR A 364 -18.01 -45.99 -19.03
N THR A 365 -17.97 -47.11 -18.32
CA THR A 365 -16.74 -47.63 -17.72
C THR A 365 -15.88 -48.30 -18.79
N ASP A 366 -14.62 -47.88 -18.93
CA ASP A 366 -13.63 -48.56 -19.78
C ASP A 366 -13.47 -50.03 -19.33
N GLU A 367 -14.05 -50.94 -20.11
CA GLU A 367 -13.85 -52.38 -19.99
C GLU A 367 -12.50 -52.74 -20.65
N SER A 368 -11.45 -52.90 -19.86
CA SER A 368 -10.25 -53.60 -20.31
C SER A 368 -9.48 -54.27 -19.16
N THR A 369 -10.14 -55.25 -18.54
CA THR A 369 -9.46 -56.42 -17.98
C THR A 369 -10.21 -57.69 -18.35
N VAL A 370 -9.93 -58.20 -19.56
CA VAL A 370 -10.21 -59.59 -19.90
C VAL A 370 -9.36 -60.49 -19.01
N THR A 371 -9.92 -60.90 -17.87
CA THR A 371 -9.50 -62.10 -17.15
C THR A 371 -10.30 -63.27 -17.74
N VAL A 372 -9.69 -64.03 -18.65
CA VAL A 372 -10.22 -65.34 -19.05
C VAL A 372 -10.05 -66.29 -17.87
N GLY A 373 -11.11 -66.38 -17.06
CA GLY A 373 -11.30 -67.43 -16.08
C GLY A 373 -11.66 -68.74 -16.78
N SER A 374 -10.86 -69.76 -16.51
CA SER A 374 -11.04 -71.15 -16.89
C SER A 374 -12.42 -71.68 -16.50
N ALA A 375 -13.16 -72.25 -17.46
CA ALA A 375 -14.34 -73.07 -17.19
C ALA A 375 -14.17 -74.44 -17.87
N HIS A 376 -13.80 -75.42 -17.05
CA HIS A 376 -14.00 -76.84 -17.31
C HIS A 376 -15.50 -77.12 -17.47
N HIS A 377 -15.91 -77.77 -18.56
CA HIS A 377 -17.01 -78.73 -18.54
C HIS A 377 -16.80 -79.87 -19.54
N SER A 378 -16.95 -81.07 -19.00
CA SER A 378 -16.86 -82.40 -19.61
C SER A 378 -18.01 -82.67 -20.59
N HIS A 379 -17.72 -83.31 -21.74
CA HIS A 379 -18.31 -84.57 -22.20
C HIS A 379 -18.10 -84.81 -23.71
N ALA A 380 -17.31 -85.83 -24.04
CA ALA A 380 -17.61 -86.94 -24.99
C ALA A 380 -16.34 -87.75 -25.22
#